data_AF-A0A4R9JKG1-F1
#
_entry.id   AF-A0A4R9JKG1-F1
#
_cell.length_a   1.000
_cell.length_b   1.000
_cell.length_c   1.000
_cell.angle_alpha   90.00
_cell.angle_beta   90.00
_cell.angle_gamma   90.00
#
_symmetry.space_group_name_H-M   'P 1'
#
loop_
_entity.id
_entity.type
_entity.pdbx_description
1 polymer ?
#
loop_
_entity_poly.entity_id
_entity_poly.type
_entity_poly.pdbx_seq_one_letter_code
_entity_poly.pdbx_strand_id
1 'polypeptide(L)'
;MRKITIILFSILVLTITVNAQEPKQINSNNLKERILEIEKTLEETKTRNSKEDLESRLQYSIEIIQSQDARFSSISALFGIISIVLGIYTLAIPFLTYVIAIRPARATIGKLKTDLHSFFQDYESNQIDKSIENLASNDVQIMKNAELYLSLNQHYKFNEKQLFSLFDLLEKGIEDSAQNIVKIIIFGNKCKYADKLYYNLINNGYNASNDYLIAKYLAINGLNSHKNEIRNYISISQYKQNVYFSLANNLLIYSSKELIKLLNEDEIISIFNKTEHESIIKTFNSYFKSKPIYSAFSNTKLYNLFNGV
;
A
#
# COMPACT_ATOMS: atom_id res chain seq x y z
N MET A 1 -19.86 25.88 8.85
CA MET A 1 -21.10 25.28 9.43
C MET A 1 -22.30 26.23 9.37
N ARG A 2 -22.25 27.46 9.92
CA ARG A 2 -23.38 28.42 9.90
C ARG A 2 -24.07 28.64 8.55
N LYS A 3 -23.33 28.75 7.44
CA LYS A 3 -23.91 29.01 6.10
C LYS A 3 -24.75 27.83 5.54
N ILE A 4 -24.37 26.59 5.85
CA ILE A 4 -25.09 25.39 5.36
C ILE A 4 -26.38 25.17 6.16
N THR A 5 -26.35 25.41 7.47
CA THR A 5 -27.55 25.38 8.31
C THR A 5 -28.54 26.47 7.91
N ILE A 6 -28.06 27.66 7.54
CA ILE A 6 -28.93 28.74 7.02
C ILE A 6 -29.58 28.31 5.71
N ILE A 7 -28.84 27.73 4.76
CA ILE A 7 -29.40 27.29 3.47
C ILE A 7 -30.44 26.17 3.66
N LEU A 8 -30.18 25.20 4.54
CA LEU A 8 -31.16 24.14 4.86
C LEU A 8 -32.41 24.71 5.54
N PHE A 9 -32.25 25.70 6.44
CA PHE A 9 -33.37 26.38 7.07
C PHE A 9 -34.16 27.23 6.05
N SER A 10 -33.47 27.89 5.11
CA SER A 10 -34.11 28.63 4.02
C SER A 10 -34.89 27.71 3.07
N ILE A 11 -34.36 26.54 2.75
CA ILE A 11 -35.07 25.53 1.93
C ILE A 11 -36.29 24.98 2.69
N LEU A 12 -36.18 24.76 4.00
CA LEU A 12 -37.31 24.35 4.85
C LEU A 12 -38.41 25.43 4.90
N VAL A 13 -38.03 26.72 4.99
CA VAL A 13 -38.99 27.84 4.95
C VAL A 13 -39.59 28.02 3.56
N LEU A 14 -38.82 27.79 2.49
CA LEU A 14 -39.31 27.82 1.10
C LEU A 14 -40.29 26.69 0.80
N THR A 15 -40.07 25.48 1.30
CA THR A 15 -41.04 24.38 1.10
C THR A 15 -42.33 24.58 1.89
N ILE A 16 -42.28 25.26 3.05
CA ILE A 16 -43.47 25.65 3.81
C ILE A 16 -44.23 26.79 3.11
N THR A 17 -43.55 27.68 2.39
CA THR A 17 -44.17 28.85 1.74
C THR A 17 -44.67 28.57 0.32
N VAL A 18 -44.06 27.65 -0.44
CA VAL A 18 -44.46 27.37 -1.84
C VAL A 18 -45.74 26.51 -1.94
N ASN A 19 -46.15 25.83 -0.86
CA ASN A 19 -47.44 25.12 -0.79
C ASN A 19 -48.49 25.81 0.09
N ALA A 20 -48.25 27.06 0.50
CA ALA A 20 -49.27 27.89 1.13
C ALA A 20 -50.20 28.50 0.06
N GLN A 21 -50.90 27.67 -0.70
CA GLN A 21 -52.25 28.08 -1.08
C GLN A 21 -53.01 28.21 0.23
N GLU A 22 -53.51 29.41 0.51
CA GLU A 22 -54.28 29.70 1.71
C GLU A 22 -55.20 28.50 2.01
N PRO A 23 -55.03 27.80 3.15
CA PRO A 23 -56.08 26.92 3.58
C PRO A 23 -57.29 27.84 3.72
N LYS A 24 -58.32 27.66 2.88
CA LYS A 24 -59.61 28.34 3.09
C LYS A 24 -59.93 28.17 4.56
N GLN A 25 -59.85 29.24 5.34
CA GLN A 25 -60.07 29.21 6.78
C GLN A 25 -61.45 28.61 6.98
N ILE A 26 -61.51 27.35 7.41
CA ILE A 26 -62.76 26.78 7.89
C ILE A 26 -62.90 27.32 9.31
N ASN A 27 -63.52 28.50 9.39
CA ASN A 27 -63.85 29.18 10.63
C ASN A 27 -64.67 28.21 11.51
N SER A 28 -64.17 27.84 12.71
CA SER A 28 -64.81 26.81 13.54
C SER A 28 -66.22 27.19 13.99
N ASN A 29 -66.51 28.48 14.05
CA ASN A 29 -67.85 29.01 14.33
C ASN A 29 -68.79 28.80 13.12
N ASN A 30 -68.30 28.94 11.89
CA ASN A 30 -69.04 28.57 10.67
C ASN A 30 -69.26 27.05 10.56
N LEU A 31 -68.40 26.22 11.15
CA LEU A 31 -68.52 24.76 11.07
C LEU A 31 -69.67 24.26 11.96
N LYS A 32 -69.80 24.83 13.17
CA LYS A 32 -70.94 24.55 14.06
C LYS A 32 -72.25 25.11 13.53
N GLU A 33 -72.24 26.34 12.98
CA GLU A 33 -73.41 26.92 12.35
C GLU A 33 -73.83 26.12 11.10
N ARG A 34 -72.87 25.70 10.26
CA ARG A 34 -73.17 24.80 9.14
C ARG A 34 -73.68 23.44 9.58
N ILE A 35 -73.17 22.86 10.67
CA ILE A 35 -73.69 21.59 11.22
C ILE A 35 -75.13 21.76 11.71
N LEU A 36 -75.45 22.87 12.38
CA LEU A 36 -76.81 23.21 12.81
C LEU A 36 -77.76 23.48 11.63
N GLU A 37 -77.26 24.16 10.60
CA GLU A 37 -78.00 24.43 9.36
C GLU A 37 -78.25 23.13 8.57
N ILE A 38 -77.26 22.23 8.55
CA ILE A 38 -77.37 20.87 8.02
C ILE A 38 -78.40 20.04 8.79
N GLU A 39 -78.38 20.06 10.13
CA GLU A 39 -79.35 19.33 10.97
C GLU A 39 -80.78 19.85 10.76
N LYS A 40 -80.94 21.16 10.60
CA LYS A 40 -82.24 21.78 10.32
C LYS A 40 -82.77 21.41 8.92
N THR A 41 -81.90 21.43 7.91
CA THR A 41 -82.25 21.02 6.54
C THR A 41 -82.62 19.52 6.48
N LEU A 42 -82.05 18.69 7.36
CA LEU A 42 -82.37 17.27 7.54
C LEU A 42 -83.78 17.04 8.13
N GLU A 43 -84.23 17.92 9.03
CA GLU A 43 -85.60 17.86 9.57
C GLU A 43 -86.65 18.31 8.55
N GLU A 44 -86.33 19.34 7.74
CA GLU A 44 -87.23 19.87 6.70
C GLU A 44 -87.40 18.90 5.52
N THR A 45 -86.41 18.08 5.20
CA THR A 45 -86.48 17.04 4.14
C THR A 45 -87.23 15.78 4.55
N LYS A 46 -87.46 15.54 5.85
CA LYS A 46 -88.26 14.42 6.35
C LYS A 46 -89.77 14.57 6.11
N THR A 47 -90.27 15.76 5.74
CA THR A 47 -91.70 16.12 5.78
C THR A 47 -92.37 16.44 4.43
N ARG A 48 -91.71 16.29 3.26
CA ARG A 48 -92.33 16.56 1.93
C ARG A 48 -92.08 15.46 0.89
N ASN A 49 -93.09 15.20 0.04
CA ASN A 49 -93.15 14.08 -0.90
C ASN A 49 -92.51 14.39 -2.29
N SER A 50 -91.53 13.55 -2.67
CA SER A 50 -91.19 13.02 -4.01
C SER A 50 -91.03 13.96 -5.24
N LYS A 51 -89.98 14.81 -5.23
CA LYS A 51 -89.01 15.04 -6.34
C LYS A 51 -87.95 16.06 -5.92
N GLU A 52 -88.37 17.13 -5.26
CA GLU A 52 -87.48 18.15 -4.65
C GLU A 52 -86.66 17.59 -3.47
N ASP A 53 -87.19 16.58 -2.75
CA ASP A 53 -86.48 15.83 -1.70
C ASP A 53 -85.28 15.03 -2.25
N LEU A 54 -85.31 14.63 -3.52
CA LEU A 54 -84.18 13.90 -4.11
C LEU A 54 -83.02 14.85 -4.42
N GLU A 55 -83.31 16.05 -4.92
CA GLU A 55 -82.32 17.05 -5.32
C GLU A 55 -81.63 17.67 -4.10
N SER A 56 -82.37 17.97 -3.04
CA SER A 56 -81.81 18.45 -1.78
C SER A 56 -80.94 17.38 -1.09
N ARG A 57 -81.35 16.10 -1.10
CA ARG A 57 -80.54 14.99 -0.60
C ARG A 57 -79.28 14.75 -1.44
N LEU A 58 -79.37 14.95 -2.76
CA LEU A 58 -78.24 14.81 -3.66
C LEU A 58 -77.24 15.95 -3.44
N GLN A 59 -77.71 17.18 -3.29
CA GLN A 59 -76.89 18.34 -2.95
C GLN A 59 -76.24 18.19 -1.56
N TYR A 60 -76.98 17.68 -0.57
CA TYR A 60 -76.46 17.36 0.75
C TYR A 60 -75.36 16.29 0.70
N SER A 61 -75.58 15.22 -0.07
CA SER A 61 -74.58 14.17 -0.25
C SER A 61 -73.33 14.73 -0.94
N ILE A 62 -73.50 15.61 -1.94
CA ILE A 62 -72.39 16.30 -2.62
C ILE A 62 -71.61 17.17 -1.64
N GLU A 63 -72.28 17.93 -0.76
CA GLU A 63 -71.61 18.78 0.23
C GLU A 63 -70.84 17.99 1.29
N ILE A 64 -71.39 16.85 1.75
CA ILE A 64 -70.67 15.93 2.64
C ILE A 64 -69.45 15.36 1.91
N ILE A 65 -69.61 14.88 0.68
CA ILE A 65 -68.52 14.33 -0.12
C ILE A 65 -67.43 15.39 -0.30
N GLN A 66 -67.79 16.62 -0.67
CA GLN A 66 -66.84 17.73 -0.80
C GLN A 66 -66.14 18.08 0.52
N SER A 67 -66.86 18.06 1.64
CA SER A 67 -66.25 18.27 2.96
C SER A 67 -65.33 17.12 3.36
N GLN A 68 -65.63 15.88 2.99
CA GLN A 68 -64.78 14.72 3.24
C GLN A 68 -63.55 14.77 2.32
N ASP A 69 -63.70 15.10 1.05
CA ASP A 69 -62.61 15.30 0.10
C ASP A 69 -61.64 16.39 0.56
N ALA A 70 -62.16 17.51 1.08
CA ALA A 70 -61.32 18.57 1.66
C ALA A 70 -60.53 18.07 2.88
N ARG A 71 -61.15 17.27 3.76
CA ARG A 71 -60.47 16.65 4.91
C ARG A 71 -59.42 15.64 4.47
N PHE A 72 -59.73 14.76 3.52
CA PHE A 72 -58.76 13.80 2.96
C PHE A 72 -57.60 14.51 2.28
N SER A 73 -57.86 15.57 1.50
CA SER A 73 -56.81 16.39 0.87
C SER A 73 -55.88 17.02 1.92
N SER A 74 -56.42 17.51 3.05
CA SER A 74 -55.60 18.08 4.13
C SER A 74 -54.73 17.02 4.84
N ILE A 75 -55.26 15.81 5.03
CA ILE A 75 -54.53 14.68 5.61
C ILE A 75 -53.43 14.20 4.66
N SER A 76 -53.73 14.08 3.36
CA SER A 76 -52.74 13.74 2.33
C SER A 76 -51.63 14.79 2.23
N ALA A 77 -51.94 16.07 2.36
CA ALA A 77 -50.93 17.14 2.38
C ALA A 77 -50.02 17.02 3.62
N LEU A 78 -50.57 16.77 4.81
CA LEU A 78 -49.78 16.54 6.02
C LEU A 78 -48.87 15.31 5.91
N PHE A 79 -49.40 14.18 5.40
CA PHE A 79 -48.57 13.00 5.15
C PHE A 79 -47.48 13.27 4.11
N GLY A 80 -47.79 14.02 3.04
CA GLY A 80 -46.79 14.44 2.05
C GLY A 80 -45.64 15.25 2.67
N ILE A 81 -45.95 16.21 3.55
CA ILE A 81 -44.93 17.00 4.27
C ILE A 81 -44.09 16.10 5.18
N ILE A 82 -44.73 15.20 5.95
CA ILE A 82 -44.03 14.27 6.83
C ILE A 82 -43.11 13.35 6.02
N SER A 83 -43.57 12.82 4.87
CA SER A 83 -42.77 11.99 3.97
C SER A 83 -41.58 12.74 3.38
N ILE A 84 -41.74 14.02 3.00
CA ILE A 84 -40.63 14.87 2.53
C ILE A 84 -39.60 15.08 3.64
N VAL A 85 -40.05 15.39 4.85
CA VAL A 85 -39.17 15.59 6.02
C VAL A 85 -38.42 14.29 6.33
N LEU A 86 -39.11 13.15 6.38
CA LEU A 86 -38.48 11.84 6.59
C LEU A 86 -37.49 11.51 5.47
N GLY A 87 -37.83 11.77 4.20
CA GLY A 87 -36.93 11.56 3.07
C GLY A 87 -35.67 12.43 3.14
N ILE A 88 -35.78 13.68 3.59
CA ILE A 88 -34.63 14.55 3.86
C ILE A 88 -33.77 13.96 4.99
N TYR A 89 -34.37 13.48 6.08
CA TYR A 89 -33.62 12.83 7.16
C TYR A 89 -32.87 11.58 6.68
N THR A 90 -33.50 10.75 5.84
CA THR A 90 -32.86 9.54 5.29
C THR A 90 -31.63 9.85 4.45
N LEU A 91 -31.58 10.99 3.76
CA LEU A 91 -30.41 11.42 2.99
C LEU A 91 -29.41 12.23 3.82
N ALA A 92 -29.90 13.09 4.71
CA ALA A 92 -29.08 14.00 5.50
C ALA A 92 -28.28 13.27 6.58
N ILE A 93 -28.86 12.25 7.24
CA ILE A 93 -28.18 11.51 8.30
C ILE A 93 -26.91 10.80 7.77
N PRO A 94 -26.98 9.95 6.71
CA PRO A 94 -25.77 9.32 6.16
C PRO A 94 -24.72 10.33 5.70
N PHE A 95 -25.16 11.44 5.08
CA PHE A 95 -24.26 12.50 4.65
C PHE A 95 -23.56 13.18 5.83
N LEU A 96 -24.29 13.55 6.88
CA LEU A 96 -23.74 14.16 8.09
C LEU A 96 -22.84 13.18 8.84
N THR A 97 -23.23 11.91 8.98
CA THR A 97 -22.40 10.85 9.56
C THR A 97 -21.11 10.69 8.78
N TYR A 98 -21.16 10.73 7.43
CA TYR A 98 -19.97 10.67 6.61
C TYR A 98 -19.03 11.86 6.84
N VAL A 99 -19.57 13.09 6.80
CA VAL A 99 -18.76 14.31 6.88
C VAL A 99 -18.21 14.56 8.29
N ILE A 100 -19.00 14.28 9.33
CA ILE A 100 -18.67 14.61 10.73
C ILE A 100 -17.95 13.46 11.45
N ALA A 101 -18.28 12.20 11.14
CA ALA A 101 -17.69 11.06 11.83
C ALA A 101 -16.70 10.29 10.94
N ILE A 102 -17.13 9.80 9.77
CA ILE A 102 -16.34 8.85 8.98
C ILE A 102 -15.10 9.50 8.35
N ARG A 103 -15.26 10.63 7.66
CA ARG A 103 -14.17 11.33 6.97
C ARG A 103 -13.06 11.79 7.94
N PRO A 104 -13.34 12.48 9.07
CA PRO A 104 -12.28 12.85 10.00
C PRO A 104 -11.68 11.62 10.69
N ALA A 105 -12.45 10.59 11.04
CA ALA A 105 -11.90 9.36 11.60
C ALA A 105 -10.89 8.69 10.64
N ARG A 106 -11.21 8.61 9.34
CA ARG A 106 -10.27 8.12 8.32
C ARG A 106 -9.00 8.97 8.23
N ALA A 107 -9.12 10.29 8.32
CA ALA A 107 -7.97 11.18 8.32
C ALA A 107 -7.07 10.95 9.55
N THR A 108 -7.66 10.81 10.74
CA THR A 108 -6.94 10.50 11.98
C THR A 108 -6.25 9.15 11.91
N ILE A 109 -6.91 8.11 11.39
CA ILE A 109 -6.30 6.79 11.18
C ILE A 109 -5.15 6.86 10.18
N GLY A 110 -5.31 7.61 9.09
CA GLY A 110 -4.26 7.83 8.11
C GLY A 110 -3.03 8.53 8.72
N LYS A 111 -3.26 9.54 9.57
CA LYS A 111 -2.19 10.22 10.30
C LYS A 111 -1.50 9.27 11.28
N LEU A 112 -2.27 8.55 12.11
CA LEU A 112 -1.73 7.57 13.05
C LEU A 112 -0.87 6.50 12.34
N LYS A 113 -1.31 6.00 11.19
CA LYS A 113 -0.54 5.04 10.39
C LYS A 113 0.80 5.64 9.94
N THR A 114 0.80 6.92 9.55
CA THR A 114 2.03 7.62 9.14
C THR A 114 2.94 7.84 10.34
N ASP A 115 2.41 8.33 11.46
CA ASP A 115 3.16 8.58 12.69
C ASP A 115 3.78 7.29 13.24
N LEU A 116 3.02 6.17 13.23
CA LEU A 116 3.53 4.86 13.62
C LEU A 116 4.64 4.37 12.68
N HIS A 117 4.46 4.55 11.37
CA HIS A 117 5.48 4.16 10.40
C HIS A 117 6.79 4.93 10.62
N SER A 118 6.71 6.25 10.80
CA SER A 118 7.87 7.08 11.14
C SER A 118 8.50 6.65 12.46
N PHE A 119 7.69 6.40 13.50
CA PHE A 119 8.19 5.92 14.79
C PHE A 119 8.96 4.60 14.65
N PHE A 120 8.45 3.63 13.88
CA PHE A 120 9.14 2.36 13.66
C PHE A 120 10.46 2.56 12.89
N GLN A 121 10.48 3.42 11.87
CA GLN A 121 11.70 3.74 11.14
C GLN A 121 12.76 4.40 12.02
N ASP A 122 12.36 5.37 12.85
CA ASP A 122 13.25 6.05 13.78
C ASP A 122 13.76 5.10 14.86
N TYR A 123 12.89 4.25 15.39
CA TYR A 123 13.26 3.23 16.36
C TYR A 123 14.28 2.25 15.77
N GLU A 124 14.02 1.71 14.57
CA GLU A 124 14.94 0.81 13.87
C GLU A 124 16.28 1.49 13.58
N SER A 125 16.28 2.72 13.07
CA SER A 125 17.51 3.48 12.81
C SER A 125 18.33 3.66 14.10
N ASN A 126 17.68 3.98 15.21
CA ASN A 126 18.34 4.13 16.50
C ASN A 126 18.92 2.80 17.03
N GLN A 127 18.24 1.68 16.81
CA GLN A 127 18.76 0.36 17.22
C GLN A 127 19.94 -0.08 16.35
N ILE A 128 19.90 0.25 15.04
CA ILE A 128 21.02 0.06 14.14
C ILE A 128 22.22 0.90 14.60
N ASP A 129 22.03 2.20 14.86
CA ASP A 129 23.10 3.08 15.32
C ASP A 129 23.74 2.56 16.61
N LYS A 130 22.93 2.16 17.59
CA LYS A 130 23.41 1.56 18.85
C LYS A 130 24.16 0.26 18.63
N SER A 131 23.67 -0.59 17.74
CA SER A 131 24.33 -1.86 17.45
C SER A 131 25.66 -1.64 16.74
N ILE A 132 25.75 -0.67 15.82
CA ILE A 132 27.03 -0.28 15.20
C ILE A 132 28.01 0.20 16.27
N GLU A 133 27.59 1.07 17.19
CA GLU A 133 28.43 1.53 18.31
C GLU A 133 28.91 0.36 19.19
N ASN A 134 27.99 -0.55 19.52
CA ASN A 134 28.25 -1.70 20.39
C ASN A 134 29.17 -2.76 19.77
N LEU A 135 29.41 -2.75 18.45
CA LEU A 135 30.39 -3.64 17.82
C LEU A 135 31.83 -3.37 18.31
N ALA A 136 32.11 -2.15 18.78
CA ALA A 136 33.40 -1.79 19.37
C ALA A 136 33.46 -1.98 20.90
N SER A 137 32.42 -2.57 21.50
CA SER A 137 32.35 -2.76 22.94
C SER A 137 33.39 -3.77 23.43
N ASN A 138 34.04 -3.48 24.55
CA ASN A 138 34.90 -4.44 25.25
C ASN A 138 34.10 -5.53 25.99
N ASP A 139 32.79 -5.31 26.20
CA ASP A 139 31.89 -6.32 26.75
C ASP A 139 31.45 -7.27 25.64
N VAL A 140 31.91 -8.53 25.73
CA VAL A 140 31.65 -9.60 24.76
C VAL A 140 30.15 -9.83 24.57
N GLN A 141 29.34 -9.77 25.63
CA GLN A 141 27.91 -10.03 25.51
C GLN A 141 27.19 -8.89 24.78
N ILE A 142 27.57 -7.64 25.05
CA ILE A 142 27.05 -6.47 24.33
C ILE A 142 27.41 -6.54 22.85
N MET A 143 28.67 -6.83 22.53
CA MET A 143 29.14 -6.96 21.16
C MET A 143 28.46 -8.12 20.41
N LYS A 144 28.32 -9.31 21.03
CA LYS A 144 27.63 -10.45 20.41
C LYS A 144 26.15 -10.19 20.17
N ASN A 145 25.48 -9.46 21.07
CA ASN A 145 24.10 -9.03 20.84
C ASN A 145 24.00 -8.06 19.65
N ALA A 146 24.97 -7.16 19.49
CA ALA A 146 25.03 -6.25 18.35
C ALA A 146 25.29 -7.00 17.03
N GLU A 147 26.22 -7.95 17.02
CA GLU A 147 26.46 -8.84 15.87
C GLU A 147 25.18 -9.57 15.46
N LEU A 148 24.48 -10.20 16.42
CA LEU A 148 23.24 -10.92 16.15
C LEU A 148 22.17 -9.98 15.58
N TYR A 149 21.99 -8.81 16.19
CA TYR A 149 21.00 -7.82 15.75
C TYR A 149 21.28 -7.36 14.31
N LEU A 150 22.52 -7.02 13.99
CA LEU A 150 22.92 -6.59 12.65
C LEU A 150 22.83 -7.72 11.62
N SER A 151 23.16 -8.95 12.00
CA SER A 151 23.03 -10.14 11.15
C SER A 151 21.56 -10.39 10.74
N LEU A 152 20.63 -10.30 11.70
CA LEU A 152 19.20 -10.43 11.44
C LEU A 152 18.64 -9.29 10.59
N ASN A 153 19.21 -8.08 10.73
CA ASN A 153 18.74 -6.87 10.06
C ASN A 153 19.64 -6.44 8.88
N GLN A 154 20.39 -7.36 8.26
CA GLN A 154 21.27 -7.06 7.13
C GLN A 154 20.56 -6.48 5.89
N HIS A 155 19.23 -6.63 5.82
CA HIS A 155 18.38 -6.14 4.73
C HIS A 155 17.85 -4.71 4.97
N TYR A 156 18.13 -4.14 6.15
CA TYR A 156 17.78 -2.76 6.49
C TYR A 156 18.43 -1.78 5.49
N LYS A 157 17.76 -0.66 5.22
CA LYS A 157 18.26 0.38 4.32
C LYS A 157 19.18 1.34 5.08
N PHE A 158 20.44 0.97 5.19
CA PHE A 158 21.46 1.77 5.88
C PHE A 158 21.68 3.11 5.19
N ASN A 159 21.79 4.18 5.98
CA ASN A 159 22.15 5.50 5.48
C ASN A 159 23.68 5.66 5.34
N GLU A 160 24.14 6.71 4.66
CA GLU A 160 25.58 6.90 4.40
C GLU A 160 26.41 7.04 5.67
N LYS A 161 25.87 7.68 6.73
CA LYS A 161 26.55 7.83 8.02
C LYS A 161 26.77 6.47 8.69
N GLN A 162 25.76 5.61 8.69
CA GLN A 162 25.84 4.25 9.22
C GLN A 162 26.84 3.40 8.45
N LEU A 163 26.80 3.46 7.11
CA LEU A 163 27.75 2.75 6.26
C LEU A 163 29.19 3.25 6.46
N PHE A 164 29.37 4.55 6.69
CA PHE A 164 30.67 5.11 7.04
C PHE A 164 31.16 4.60 8.40
N SER A 165 30.33 4.63 9.44
CA SER A 165 30.70 4.12 10.77
C SER A 165 31.09 2.64 10.73
N LEU A 166 30.34 1.83 9.99
CA LEU A 166 30.65 0.43 9.75
C LEU A 166 32.01 0.25 9.02
N PHE A 167 32.28 1.08 8.01
CA PHE A 167 33.54 1.07 7.29
C PHE A 167 34.72 1.50 8.17
N ASP A 168 34.56 2.55 8.98
CA ASP A 168 35.56 3.04 9.92
C ASP A 168 35.90 2.00 10.99
N LEU A 169 34.91 1.24 11.47
CA LEU A 169 35.13 0.09 12.37
C LEU A 169 35.98 -1.01 11.72
N LEU A 170 35.74 -1.33 10.44
CA LEU A 170 36.59 -2.29 9.72
C LEU A 170 38.03 -1.80 9.62
N GLU A 171 38.27 -0.51 9.38
CA GLU A 171 39.63 0.05 9.28
C GLU A 171 40.35 0.08 10.64
N LYS A 172 39.62 0.32 11.74
CA LYS A 172 40.18 0.31 13.10
C LYS A 172 40.48 -1.08 13.65
N GLY A 173 39.86 -2.11 13.07
CA GLY A 173 39.96 -3.49 13.53
C GLY A 173 38.88 -3.83 14.55
N ILE A 174 38.02 -4.77 14.17
CA ILE A 174 37.00 -5.39 15.03
C ILE A 174 37.15 -6.92 14.97
N GLU A 175 36.47 -7.65 15.84
CA GLU A 175 36.50 -9.11 15.85
C GLU A 175 36.14 -9.69 14.46
N ASP A 176 36.81 -10.76 14.03
CA ASP A 176 36.62 -11.37 12.70
C ASP A 176 35.17 -11.76 12.40
N SER A 177 34.44 -12.23 13.41
CA SER A 177 33.02 -12.56 13.31
C SER A 177 32.17 -11.31 12.96
N ALA A 178 32.40 -10.21 13.67
CA ALA A 178 31.80 -8.91 13.38
C ALA A 178 32.23 -8.38 12.00
N GLN A 179 33.51 -8.51 11.61
CA GLN A 179 33.98 -8.04 10.31
C GLN A 179 33.18 -8.63 9.14
N ASN A 180 32.85 -9.92 9.20
CA ASN A 180 32.09 -10.58 8.14
C ASN A 180 30.67 -10.01 8.03
N ILE A 181 29.99 -9.81 9.16
CA ILE A 181 28.65 -9.20 9.19
C ILE A 181 28.70 -7.79 8.61
N VAL A 182 29.70 -6.99 9.02
CA VAL A 182 29.87 -5.63 8.53
C VAL A 182 30.13 -5.59 7.02
N LYS A 183 31.03 -6.45 6.51
CA LYS A 183 31.29 -6.57 5.06
C LYS A 183 30.02 -6.95 4.30
N ILE A 184 29.24 -7.90 4.81
CA ILE A 184 27.97 -8.34 4.24
C ILE A 184 26.97 -7.18 4.14
N ILE A 185 26.88 -6.33 5.16
CA ILE A 185 26.03 -5.14 5.16
C ILE A 185 26.51 -4.13 4.13
N ILE A 186 27.80 -3.80 4.13
CA ILE A 186 28.35 -2.79 3.21
C ILE A 186 28.18 -3.24 1.75
N PHE A 187 28.50 -4.49 1.40
CA PHE A 187 28.32 -5.02 0.05
C PHE A 187 26.85 -5.21 -0.37
N GLY A 188 25.91 -5.27 0.59
CA GLY A 188 24.48 -5.24 0.30
C GLY A 188 23.96 -3.87 -0.13
N ASN A 189 24.78 -2.82 -0.01
CA ASN A 189 24.39 -1.45 -0.28
C ASN A 189 25.27 -0.82 -1.37
N LYS A 190 24.64 -0.11 -2.30
CA LYS A 190 25.37 0.64 -3.33
C LYS A 190 26.01 1.88 -2.71
N CYS A 191 27.31 1.84 -2.44
CA CYS A 191 28.05 2.93 -1.81
C CYS A 191 29.56 2.89 -2.10
N LYS A 192 30.24 4.04 -1.97
CA LYS A 192 31.69 4.19 -2.20
C LYS A 192 32.56 3.30 -1.31
N TYR A 193 32.07 2.96 -0.12
CA TYR A 193 32.79 2.09 0.83
C TYR A 193 32.80 0.64 0.33
N ALA A 194 31.72 0.20 -0.30
CA ALA A 194 31.66 -1.12 -0.94
C ALA A 194 32.67 -1.21 -2.09
N ASP A 195 32.78 -0.18 -2.92
CA ASP A 195 33.77 -0.13 -4.01
C ASP A 195 35.20 -0.25 -3.47
N LYS A 196 35.53 0.51 -2.40
CA LYS A 196 36.85 0.46 -1.76
C LYS A 196 37.16 -0.94 -1.21
N LEU A 197 36.21 -1.57 -0.51
CA LEU A 197 36.38 -2.94 -0.02
C LEU A 197 36.52 -3.94 -1.16
N TYR A 198 35.74 -3.79 -2.23
CA TYR A 198 35.78 -4.65 -3.41
C TYR A 198 37.17 -4.67 -4.05
N TYR A 199 37.75 -3.50 -4.32
CA TYR A 199 39.10 -3.42 -4.89
C TYR A 199 40.17 -4.02 -3.97
N ASN A 200 40.03 -3.85 -2.64
CA ASN A 200 40.91 -4.52 -1.69
C ASN A 200 40.80 -6.04 -1.79
N LEU A 201 39.58 -6.60 -1.90
CA LEU A 201 39.38 -8.06 -2.01
C LEU A 201 39.97 -8.64 -3.29
N ILE A 202 39.81 -7.95 -4.43
CA ILE A 202 40.33 -8.42 -5.72
C ILE A 202 41.86 -8.36 -5.78
N ASN A 203 42.47 -7.34 -5.16
CA ASN A 203 43.92 -7.16 -5.20
C ASN A 203 44.67 -8.02 -4.17
N ASN A 204 44.00 -8.52 -3.13
CA ASN A 204 44.61 -9.32 -2.06
C ASN A 204 44.80 -10.81 -2.41
N GLY A 205 44.56 -11.20 -3.67
CA GLY A 205 44.67 -12.59 -4.12
C GLY A 205 43.46 -13.46 -3.77
N TYR A 206 43.52 -14.72 -4.18
CA TYR A 206 42.39 -15.65 -4.05
C TYR A 206 42.15 -16.10 -2.59
N ASN A 207 40.90 -15.99 -2.14
CA ASN A 207 40.38 -16.59 -0.92
C ASN A 207 38.91 -16.94 -1.17
N ALA A 208 38.47 -18.14 -0.81
CA ALA A 208 37.09 -18.59 -1.03
C ALA A 208 36.05 -17.67 -0.33
N SER A 209 36.40 -17.03 0.78
CA SER A 209 35.52 -16.04 1.43
C SER A 209 35.36 -14.76 0.61
N ASN A 210 36.37 -14.40 -0.19
CA ASN A 210 36.31 -13.24 -1.08
C ASN A 210 35.31 -13.46 -2.21
N ASP A 211 35.21 -14.67 -2.77
CA ASP A 211 34.29 -14.99 -3.86
C ASP A 211 32.83 -14.66 -3.50
N TYR A 212 32.44 -15.00 -2.27
CA TYR A 212 31.11 -14.72 -1.74
C TYR A 212 30.81 -13.22 -1.70
N LEU A 213 31.75 -12.44 -1.15
CA LEU A 213 31.62 -10.99 -1.01
C LEU A 213 31.69 -10.26 -2.36
N ILE A 214 32.60 -10.70 -3.25
CA ILE A 214 32.73 -10.22 -4.63
C ILE A 214 31.42 -10.46 -5.39
N ALA A 215 30.87 -11.68 -5.33
CA ALA A 215 29.60 -11.99 -5.98
C ALA A 215 28.46 -11.13 -5.45
N LYS A 216 28.40 -10.90 -4.14
CA LYS A 216 27.40 -10.01 -3.52
C LYS A 216 27.52 -8.59 -4.05
N TYR A 217 28.74 -8.05 -4.09
CA TYR A 217 29.01 -6.72 -4.64
C TYR A 217 28.58 -6.60 -6.11
N LEU A 218 28.95 -7.57 -6.94
CA LEU A 218 28.61 -7.57 -8.37
C LEU A 218 27.11 -7.71 -8.61
N ALA A 219 26.38 -8.43 -7.76
CA ALA A 219 24.92 -8.53 -7.86
C ALA A 219 24.22 -7.17 -7.66
N ILE A 220 24.80 -6.29 -6.84
CA ILE A 220 24.28 -4.94 -6.56
C ILE A 220 24.80 -3.89 -7.55
N ASN A 221 26.09 -3.90 -7.87
CA ASN A 221 26.75 -2.87 -8.69
C ASN A 221 26.84 -3.23 -10.19
N GLY A 222 26.67 -4.51 -10.53
CA GLY A 222 26.69 -5.02 -11.89
C GLY A 222 28.09 -5.42 -12.38
N LEU A 223 28.17 -6.52 -13.13
CA LEU A 223 29.42 -7.07 -13.67
C LEU A 223 30.07 -6.16 -14.72
N ASN A 224 29.28 -5.45 -15.52
CA ASN A 224 29.75 -4.77 -16.73
C ASN A 224 30.86 -3.75 -16.47
N SER A 225 30.80 -3.06 -15.33
CA SER A 225 31.79 -2.04 -14.95
C SER A 225 33.07 -2.62 -14.36
N HIS A 226 33.14 -3.94 -14.18
CA HIS A 226 34.16 -4.60 -13.37
C HIS A 226 34.74 -5.87 -14.02
N LYS A 227 34.57 -6.02 -15.34
CA LYS A 227 34.93 -7.24 -16.07
C LYS A 227 36.43 -7.51 -16.03
N ASN A 228 37.24 -6.45 -16.19
CA ASN A 228 38.71 -6.54 -16.23
C ASN A 228 39.27 -6.98 -14.87
N GLU A 229 38.72 -6.44 -13.79
CA GLU A 229 39.09 -6.76 -12.42
C GLU A 229 38.79 -8.22 -12.12
N ILE A 230 37.60 -8.70 -12.50
CA ILE A 230 37.21 -10.11 -12.33
C ILE A 230 38.06 -11.04 -13.19
N ARG A 231 38.31 -10.67 -14.45
CA ARG A 231 39.21 -11.40 -15.34
C ARG A 231 40.59 -11.57 -14.70
N ASN A 232 41.15 -10.49 -14.17
CA ASN A 232 42.46 -10.51 -13.53
C ASN A 232 42.43 -11.34 -12.25
N TYR A 233 41.41 -11.17 -11.39
CA TYR A 233 41.21 -11.93 -10.17
C TYR A 233 41.21 -13.45 -10.41
N ILE A 234 40.48 -13.91 -11.43
CA ILE A 234 40.44 -15.33 -11.79
C ILE A 234 41.80 -15.76 -12.37
N SER A 235 42.40 -14.93 -13.23
CA SER A 235 43.61 -15.27 -13.97
C SER A 235 44.86 -15.44 -13.09
N ILE A 236 44.96 -14.71 -11.98
CA ILE A 236 46.09 -14.80 -11.06
C ILE A 236 45.97 -15.98 -10.08
N SER A 237 44.80 -16.60 -9.97
CA SER A 237 44.59 -17.73 -9.06
C SER A 237 45.27 -19.00 -9.59
N GLN A 238 45.88 -19.77 -8.69
CA GLN A 238 46.40 -21.10 -8.99
C GLN A 238 45.29 -22.08 -9.42
N TYR A 239 44.06 -21.88 -8.93
CA TYR A 239 42.90 -22.75 -9.18
C TYR A 239 41.80 -22.02 -9.94
N LYS A 240 42.13 -21.41 -11.09
CA LYS A 240 41.25 -20.54 -11.89
C LYS A 240 39.82 -21.06 -12.06
N GLN A 241 39.69 -22.35 -12.41
CA GLN A 241 38.38 -22.99 -12.63
C GLN A 241 37.53 -23.01 -11.35
N ASN A 242 38.16 -23.31 -10.20
CA ASN A 242 37.46 -23.35 -8.91
C ASN A 242 36.98 -21.96 -8.52
N VAL A 243 37.81 -20.92 -8.72
CA VAL A 243 37.43 -19.52 -8.48
C VAL A 243 36.23 -19.13 -9.34
N TYR A 244 36.30 -19.43 -10.64
CA TYR A 244 35.22 -19.12 -11.56
C TYR A 244 33.92 -19.82 -11.22
N PHE A 245 33.98 -21.11 -10.89
CA PHE A 245 32.82 -21.88 -10.46
C PHE A 245 32.24 -21.36 -9.14
N SER A 246 33.09 -21.07 -8.15
CA SER A 246 32.70 -20.51 -6.86
C SER A 246 32.00 -19.15 -7.02
N LEU A 247 32.60 -18.25 -7.80
CA LEU A 247 32.04 -16.92 -8.10
C LEU A 247 30.71 -17.02 -8.85
N ALA A 248 30.61 -17.90 -9.85
CA ALA A 248 29.36 -18.16 -10.56
C ALA A 248 28.27 -18.74 -9.64
N ASN A 249 28.62 -19.66 -8.75
CA ASN A 249 27.69 -20.23 -7.79
C ASN A 249 27.19 -19.18 -6.79
N ASN A 250 28.08 -18.35 -6.25
CA ASN A 250 27.70 -17.26 -5.36
C ASN A 250 26.86 -16.21 -6.09
N LEU A 251 27.16 -15.89 -7.35
CA LEU A 251 26.33 -15.01 -8.17
C LEU A 251 24.93 -15.59 -8.40
N LEU A 252 24.78 -16.91 -8.57
CA LEU A 252 23.45 -17.53 -8.68
C LEU A 252 22.59 -17.25 -7.44
N ILE A 253 23.19 -17.25 -6.25
CA ILE A 253 22.49 -17.00 -4.98
C ILE A 253 21.91 -15.58 -4.96
N TYR A 254 22.63 -14.59 -5.50
CA TYR A 254 22.24 -13.18 -5.41
C TYR A 254 21.55 -12.62 -6.65
N SER A 255 21.98 -13.02 -7.84
CA SER A 255 21.49 -12.50 -9.12
C SER A 255 21.80 -13.46 -10.27
N SER A 256 20.76 -14.21 -10.68
CA SER A 256 20.80 -15.02 -11.90
C SER A 256 21.13 -14.18 -13.14
N LYS A 257 20.69 -12.92 -13.18
CA LYS A 257 20.99 -11.99 -14.27
C LYS A 257 22.49 -11.72 -14.40
N GLU A 258 23.17 -11.43 -13.29
CA GLU A 258 24.62 -11.17 -13.32
C GLU A 258 25.42 -12.45 -13.57
N LEU A 259 24.95 -13.61 -13.11
CA LEU A 259 25.50 -14.91 -13.53
C LEU A 259 25.45 -15.07 -15.06
N ILE A 260 24.28 -14.88 -15.68
CA ILE A 260 24.15 -15.04 -17.13
C ILE A 260 25.06 -14.07 -17.89
N LYS A 261 25.31 -12.86 -17.38
CA LYS A 261 26.29 -11.96 -17.97
C LYS A 261 27.71 -12.52 -17.86
N LEU A 262 28.10 -13.04 -16.69
CA LEU A 262 29.41 -13.67 -16.49
C LEU A 262 29.65 -14.79 -17.51
N LEU A 263 28.65 -15.65 -17.71
CA LEU A 263 28.70 -16.79 -18.62
C LEU A 263 28.65 -16.40 -20.12
N ASN A 264 28.45 -15.12 -20.42
CA ASN A 264 28.44 -14.56 -21.78
C ASN A 264 29.60 -13.56 -22.03
N GLU A 265 30.50 -13.39 -21.06
CA GLU A 265 31.55 -12.39 -21.14
C GLU A 265 32.81 -12.94 -21.80
N ASP A 266 33.07 -12.54 -23.05
CA ASP A 266 34.16 -13.09 -23.87
C ASP A 266 35.55 -12.85 -23.23
N GLU A 267 35.75 -11.69 -22.61
CA GLU A 267 37.01 -11.34 -21.95
C GLU A 267 37.33 -12.25 -20.75
N ILE A 268 36.30 -12.72 -20.05
CA ILE A 268 36.45 -13.64 -18.91
C ILE A 268 36.52 -15.07 -19.41
N ILE A 269 35.69 -15.46 -20.37
CA ILE A 269 35.66 -16.83 -20.90
C ILE A 269 36.99 -17.17 -21.60
N SER A 270 37.59 -16.23 -22.33
CA SER A 270 38.82 -16.45 -23.10
C SER A 270 40.07 -16.74 -22.26
N ILE A 271 40.01 -16.61 -20.93
CA ILE A 271 41.17 -16.91 -20.06
C ILE A 271 41.43 -18.40 -19.87
N PHE A 272 40.44 -19.25 -20.18
CA PHE A 272 40.55 -20.70 -20.03
C PHE A 272 40.95 -21.34 -21.36
N ASN A 273 41.79 -22.37 -21.27
CA ASN A 273 42.09 -23.23 -22.41
C ASN A 273 40.93 -24.20 -22.69
N LYS A 274 40.99 -24.91 -23.82
CA LYS A 274 39.95 -25.85 -24.23
C LYS A 274 39.62 -26.87 -23.13
N THR A 275 40.61 -27.61 -22.64
CA THR A 275 40.41 -28.63 -21.59
C THR A 275 39.76 -28.04 -20.34
N GLU A 276 40.15 -26.81 -19.98
CA GLU A 276 39.57 -26.11 -18.85
C GLU A 276 38.10 -25.74 -19.08
N HIS A 277 37.75 -25.26 -20.27
CA HIS A 277 36.36 -25.00 -20.67
C HIS A 277 35.51 -26.26 -20.59
N GLU A 278 35.99 -27.39 -21.13
CA GLU A 278 35.24 -28.66 -21.12
C GLU A 278 34.90 -29.09 -19.69
N SER A 279 35.86 -28.96 -18.78
CA SER A 279 35.67 -29.29 -17.36
C SER A 279 34.67 -28.35 -16.66
N ILE A 280 34.79 -27.04 -16.90
CA ILE A 280 33.87 -26.03 -16.36
C ILE A 280 32.43 -26.32 -16.82
N ILE A 281 32.23 -26.59 -18.11
CA ILE A 281 30.91 -26.83 -18.69
C ILE A 281 30.32 -28.14 -18.18
N LYS A 282 31.11 -29.22 -18.08
CA LYS A 282 30.65 -30.48 -17.46
C LYS A 282 30.16 -30.25 -16.03
N THR A 283 30.91 -29.46 -15.26
CA THR A 283 30.57 -29.13 -13.87
C THR A 283 29.29 -28.30 -13.78
N PHE A 284 29.18 -27.21 -14.55
CA PHE A 284 27.95 -26.40 -14.57
C PHE A 284 26.76 -27.16 -15.13
N ASN A 285 26.94 -27.97 -16.16
CA ASN A 285 25.87 -28.78 -16.73
C ASN A 285 25.32 -29.75 -15.69
N SER A 286 26.20 -30.45 -14.94
CA SER A 286 25.78 -31.31 -13.83
C SER A 286 25.05 -30.52 -12.74
N TYR A 287 25.57 -29.36 -12.36
CA TYR A 287 25.04 -28.55 -11.26
C TYR A 287 23.72 -27.82 -11.59
N PHE A 288 23.56 -27.35 -12.83
CA PHE A 288 22.39 -26.57 -13.25
C PHE A 288 21.27 -27.43 -13.83
N LYS A 289 21.50 -28.69 -14.24
CA LYS A 289 20.50 -29.52 -14.93
C LYS A 289 19.14 -29.61 -14.25
N SER A 290 19.11 -29.62 -12.92
CA SER A 290 17.88 -29.68 -12.11
C SER A 290 17.36 -28.31 -11.67
N LYS A 291 18.03 -27.21 -12.04
CA LYS A 291 17.70 -25.87 -11.59
C LYS A 291 16.94 -25.09 -12.67
N PRO A 292 16.04 -24.16 -12.30
CA PRO A 292 15.31 -23.32 -13.26
C PRO A 292 16.22 -22.50 -14.20
N ILE A 293 17.46 -22.23 -13.79
CA ILE A 293 18.43 -21.46 -14.58
C ILE A 293 18.98 -22.24 -15.79
N TYR A 294 18.74 -23.56 -15.89
CA TYR A 294 19.35 -24.41 -16.91
C TYR A 294 19.07 -23.95 -18.34
N SER A 295 17.83 -23.54 -18.64
CA SER A 295 17.44 -23.09 -19.98
C SER A 295 18.16 -21.80 -20.40
N ALA A 296 18.41 -20.90 -19.45
CA ALA A 296 19.20 -19.71 -19.71
C ALA A 296 20.69 -20.07 -19.86
N PHE A 297 21.20 -20.98 -19.02
CA PHE A 297 22.57 -21.48 -19.09
C PHE A 297 22.90 -22.14 -20.44
N SER A 298 22.02 -23.01 -20.95
CA SER A 298 22.22 -23.72 -22.22
C SER A 298 22.27 -22.80 -23.44
N ASN A 299 21.85 -21.53 -23.28
CA ASN A 299 21.89 -20.51 -24.32
C ASN A 299 23.07 -19.53 -24.14
N THR A 300 23.96 -19.77 -23.18
CA THR A 300 25.12 -18.90 -22.94
C THR A 300 26.26 -19.20 -23.91
N LYS A 301 27.07 -18.18 -24.22
CA LYS A 301 28.29 -18.33 -25.04
C LYS A 301 29.23 -19.39 -24.47
N LEU A 302 29.42 -19.41 -23.14
CA LEU A 302 30.24 -20.44 -22.49
C LEU A 302 29.77 -21.86 -22.86
N TYR A 303 28.47 -22.12 -22.84
CA TYR A 303 27.92 -23.44 -23.17
C TYR A 303 28.08 -23.79 -24.66
N ASN A 304 27.86 -22.81 -25.55
CA ASN A 304 27.90 -23.03 -27.00
C ASN A 304 29.31 -23.27 -27.54
N LEU A 305 30.33 -22.66 -26.93
CA LEU A 305 31.75 -22.85 -27.30
C LEU A 305 32.20 -24.32 -27.26
N PHE A 306 31.59 -25.16 -26.42
CA PHE A 306 31.90 -26.59 -26.34
C PHE A 306 31.05 -27.45 -27.28
N ASN A 307 29.81 -27.05 -27.54
CA ASN A 307 28.88 -27.85 -28.35
C ASN A 307 28.93 -27.51 -29.86
N GLY A 308 29.81 -26.59 -30.27
CA GLY A 308 30.07 -26.31 -31.69
C GLY A 308 28.92 -25.61 -32.40
N VAL A 309 28.14 -24.80 -31.67
CA VAL A 309 27.08 -23.92 -32.20
C VAL A 309 27.56 -22.49 -32.22
#